data_AF-A0A5C7B1C5-F1
#
_entry.id   AF-A0A5C7B1C5-F1
#
_cell.length_a   1.000
_cell.length_b   1.000
_cell.length_c   1.000
_cell.angle_alpha   90.00
_cell.angle_beta   90.00
_cell.angle_gamma   90.00
#
_symmetry.space_group_name_H-M   'P 1'
#
loop_
_entity.id
_entity.type
_entity.pdbx_description
1 polymer ?
#
loop_
_entity_poly.entity_id
_entity_poly.type
_entity_poly.pdbx_seq_one_letter_code
_entity_poly.pdbx_strand_id
1 'polypeptide(L)'
;MNKEIIRIGQVTIAFLLETADTNGSLAMFEFGVPVGAKVPLPHYHEHYDETIYGLEGVITFTVAGKPIDIAAGESYFIPRGVIHGFINHGTVDAKALAVVTPALLGPNFFKECAEIVNAGGPPDLEKLKKVMTTHGLVPVIPN
;
A
#
# COMPACT_ATOMS: atom_id res chain seq x y z
N MET A 1 13.28 11.71 15.17
CA MET A 1 12.18 12.49 14.56
C MET A 1 10.93 11.62 14.59
N ASN A 2 9.85 12.08 15.23
CA ASN A 2 8.57 11.37 15.19
C ASN A 2 7.99 11.52 13.79
N LYS A 3 7.92 10.41 13.04
CA LYS A 3 7.29 10.37 11.72
C LYS A 3 5.79 10.25 11.91
N GLU A 4 5.02 11.04 11.16
CA GLU A 4 3.55 10.98 11.19
C GLU A 4 3.07 9.58 10.79
N ILE A 5 2.12 9.02 11.54
CA ILE A 5 1.48 7.74 11.20
C ILE A 5 0.10 8.02 10.63
N ILE A 6 -0.07 7.77 9.33
CA ILE A 6 -1.36 7.86 8.64
C ILE A 6 -2.10 6.54 8.85
N ARG A 7 -3.39 6.60 9.18
CA ARG A 7 -4.24 5.42 9.43
C ARG A 7 -5.37 5.36 8.40
N ILE A 8 -5.44 4.25 7.66
CA ILE A 8 -6.50 3.97 6.69
C ILE A 8 -7.23 2.72 7.18
N GLY A 9 -8.39 2.92 7.81
CA GLY A 9 -9.03 1.87 8.59
C GLY A 9 -8.07 1.32 9.64
N GLN A 10 -7.71 0.04 9.49
CA GLN A 10 -6.78 -0.66 10.39
C GLN A 10 -5.31 -0.57 9.91
N VAL A 11 -5.07 -0.24 8.64
CA VAL A 11 -3.72 -0.19 8.08
C VAL A 11 -3.03 1.11 8.51
N THR A 12 -1.75 1.02 8.85
CA THR A 12 -0.90 2.17 9.19
C THR A 12 0.13 2.41 8.09
N ILE A 13 0.47 3.67 7.82
CA ILE A 13 1.49 4.08 6.87
C ILE A 13 2.40 5.10 7.56
N ALA A 14 3.72 4.90 7.48
CA ALA A 14 4.72 5.80 8.02
C ALA A 14 5.84 6.03 6.99
N PHE A 15 5.85 7.22 6.37
CA PHE A 15 6.87 7.56 5.37
C PHE A 15 8.25 7.69 5.99
N LEU A 16 9.21 7.01 5.39
CA LEU A 16 10.61 7.08 5.76
C LEU A 16 11.39 8.08 4.92
N LEU A 17 11.14 8.08 3.60
CA LEU A 17 11.66 9.02 2.60
C LEU A 17 10.55 9.38 1.63
N GLU A 18 10.43 10.66 1.30
CA GLU A 18 9.49 11.20 0.31
C GLU A 18 10.24 11.70 -0.93
N THR A 19 9.49 12.12 -1.94
CA THR A 19 10.02 12.69 -3.20
C THR A 19 11.09 13.75 -2.96
N ALA A 20 10.90 14.62 -1.97
CA ALA A 20 11.82 15.70 -1.64
C ALA A 20 13.14 15.20 -1.03
N ASP A 21 13.14 14.07 -0.32
CA ASP A 21 14.33 13.51 0.31
C ASP A 21 15.27 12.82 -0.69
N THR A 22 14.71 12.34 -1.81
CA THR A 22 15.44 11.48 -2.76
C THR A 22 15.60 12.08 -4.14
N ASN A 23 15.37 13.39 -4.32
CA ASN A 23 15.31 14.04 -5.64
C ASN A 23 14.39 13.29 -6.62
N GLY A 24 13.24 12.79 -6.14
CA GLY A 24 12.27 12.06 -6.96
C GLY A 24 12.64 10.61 -7.29
N SER A 25 13.79 10.10 -6.86
CA SER A 25 14.26 8.76 -7.21
C SER A 25 13.43 7.62 -6.59
N LEU A 26 13.08 7.70 -5.30
CA LEU A 26 12.20 6.70 -4.66
C LEU A 26 11.41 7.29 -3.50
N ALA A 27 10.21 6.79 -3.25
CA ALA A 27 9.51 7.00 -1.99
C ALA A 27 9.61 5.70 -1.18
N MET A 28 9.73 5.81 0.13
CA MET A 28 9.89 4.65 1.00
C MET A 28 9.05 4.84 2.26
N PHE A 29 8.23 3.86 2.60
CA PHE A 29 7.37 3.91 3.78
C PHE A 29 7.20 2.52 4.39
N GLU A 30 7.02 2.49 5.70
CA GLU A 30 6.56 1.29 6.39
C GLU A 30 5.04 1.26 6.37
N PHE A 31 4.47 0.06 6.24
CA PHE A 31 3.05 -0.16 6.45
C PHE A 31 2.81 -1.33 7.39
N GLY A 32 1.90 -1.14 8.34
CA GLY A 32 1.45 -2.15 9.28
C GLY A 32 0.06 -2.64 8.92
N VAL A 33 -0.13 -3.96 8.92
CA VAL A 33 -1.35 -4.65 8.50
C VAL A 33 -1.82 -5.56 9.64
N PRO A 34 -2.81 -5.12 10.44
CA PRO A 34 -3.38 -5.96 11.48
C PRO A 34 -4.02 -7.23 10.93
N VAL A 35 -4.20 -8.24 11.79
CA VAL A 35 -4.84 -9.51 11.42
C VAL A 35 -6.19 -9.26 10.72
N GLY A 36 -6.38 -9.85 9.54
CA GLY A 36 -7.60 -9.73 8.73
C GLY A 36 -7.73 -8.40 7.98
N ALA A 37 -6.84 -7.43 8.19
CA ALA A 37 -6.79 -6.22 7.39
C ALA A 37 -6.29 -6.53 5.97
N LYS A 38 -6.77 -5.74 5.01
CA LYS A 38 -6.49 -5.90 3.59
C LYS A 38 -6.39 -4.55 2.91
N VAL A 39 -5.77 -4.52 1.73
CA VAL A 39 -5.86 -3.37 0.85
C VAL A 39 -7.34 -3.14 0.47
N PRO A 40 -7.83 -1.88 0.43
CA PRO A 40 -9.23 -1.62 0.10
C PRO A 40 -9.66 -2.16 -1.27
N LEU A 41 -8.82 -1.97 -2.29
CA LEU A 41 -9.06 -2.40 -3.66
C LEU A 41 -7.76 -2.95 -4.27
N PRO A 42 -7.77 -4.14 -4.90
CA PRO A 42 -6.69 -4.56 -5.79
C PRO A 42 -6.46 -3.52 -6.89
N HIS A 43 -5.22 -3.30 -7.28
CA HIS A 43 -4.87 -2.26 -8.25
C HIS A 43 -3.55 -2.57 -8.95
N TYR A 44 -3.22 -1.78 -9.96
CA TYR A 44 -1.87 -1.70 -10.50
C TYR A 44 -1.42 -0.23 -10.54
N HIS A 45 -0.11 -0.02 -10.65
CA HIS A 45 0.49 1.31 -10.80
C HIS A 45 0.80 1.58 -12.27
N GLU A 46 0.48 2.77 -12.77
CA GLU A 46 0.73 3.11 -14.19
C GLU A 46 2.19 3.48 -14.46
N HIS A 47 2.85 4.13 -13.50
CA HIS A 47 4.09 4.87 -13.76
C HIS A 47 5.24 4.55 -12.81
N TYR A 48 5.04 3.66 -11.85
CA TYR A 48 6.04 3.31 -10.84
C TYR A 48 5.96 1.83 -10.48
N ASP A 49 7.11 1.26 -10.15
CA ASP A 49 7.22 -0.10 -9.63
C ASP A 49 7.23 -0.07 -8.10
N GLU A 50 6.88 -1.18 -7.47
CA GLU A 50 6.85 -1.32 -6.01
C GLU A 50 7.68 -2.52 -5.56
N THR A 51 8.59 -2.30 -4.61
CA THR A 51 9.30 -3.38 -3.91
C THR A 51 8.78 -3.48 -2.49
N ILE A 52 8.38 -4.68 -2.09
CA ILE A 52 7.96 -4.98 -0.73
C ILE A 52 9.07 -5.75 -0.03
N TYR A 53 9.37 -5.39 1.21
CA TYR A 53 10.28 -6.11 2.09
C TYR A 53 9.61 -6.37 3.45
N GLY A 54 9.50 -7.62 3.88
CA GLY A 54 8.87 -7.98 5.13
C GLY A 54 9.72 -7.59 6.34
N LEU A 55 9.09 -6.99 7.36
CA LEU A 55 9.74 -6.59 8.61
C LEU A 55 9.28 -7.46 9.79
N GLU A 56 7.98 -7.70 9.91
CA GLU A 56 7.37 -8.49 10.98
C GLU A 56 6.16 -9.29 10.43
N GLY A 57 5.91 -10.47 10.99
CA GLY A 57 4.81 -11.32 10.55
C GLY A 57 4.94 -11.78 9.09
N VAL A 58 3.80 -12.10 8.48
CA VAL A 58 3.70 -12.52 7.07
C VAL A 58 2.52 -11.79 6.43
N ILE A 59 2.73 -11.17 5.28
CA ILE A 59 1.68 -10.56 4.47
C ILE A 59 1.51 -11.37 3.19
N THR A 60 0.29 -11.80 2.88
CA THR A 60 -0.01 -12.46 1.60
C THR A 60 -0.41 -11.41 0.58
N PHE A 61 0.42 -11.22 -0.44
CA PHE A 61 0.09 -10.46 -1.63
C PHE A 61 -0.51 -11.41 -2.68
N THR A 62 -1.63 -11.03 -3.29
CA THR A 62 -2.06 -11.63 -4.55
C THR A 62 -1.47 -10.80 -5.68
N VAL A 63 -0.50 -11.33 -6.42
CA VAL A 63 0.16 -10.66 -7.55
C VAL A 63 -0.14 -11.43 -8.83
N ALA A 64 -0.71 -10.76 -9.84
CA ALA A 64 -1.13 -11.41 -11.09
C ALA A 64 -1.98 -12.68 -10.87
N GLY A 65 -2.86 -12.66 -9.86
CA GLY A 65 -3.73 -13.77 -9.48
C GLY A 65 -3.05 -14.91 -8.71
N LYS A 66 -1.78 -14.77 -8.34
CA LYS A 66 -1.03 -15.76 -7.56
C LYS A 66 -0.77 -15.25 -6.15
N PRO A 67 -1.01 -16.07 -5.10
CA PRO A 67 -0.62 -15.72 -3.74
C PRO A 67 0.91 -15.78 -3.60
N ILE A 68 1.46 -14.77 -2.96
CA ILE A 68 2.87 -14.58 -2.63
C ILE A 68 2.92 -14.17 -1.16
N ASP A 69 3.41 -15.06 -0.31
CA ASP A 69 3.68 -14.73 1.08
C ASP A 69 5.03 -14.02 1.19
N ILE A 70 5.06 -12.95 1.97
CA ILE A 70 6.26 -12.17 2.24
C ILE A 70 6.46 -12.12 3.75
N ALA A 71 7.38 -12.93 4.26
CA ALA A 71 7.76 -12.96 5.67
C ALA A 71 8.87 -11.95 5.99
N ALA A 72 9.15 -11.76 7.28
CA ALA A 72 10.27 -10.95 7.75
C ALA A 72 11.60 -11.39 7.10
N GLY A 73 12.31 -10.45 6.48
CA GLY A 73 13.56 -10.70 5.78
C GLY A 73 13.43 -11.04 4.29
N GLU A 74 12.21 -11.27 3.80
CA GLU A 74 11.93 -11.59 2.41
C GLU A 74 11.52 -10.35 1.59
N SER A 75 11.74 -10.41 0.29
CA SER A 75 11.39 -9.32 -0.62
C SER A 75 10.63 -9.81 -1.84
N TYR A 76 9.76 -8.97 -2.39
CA TYR A 76 9.12 -9.19 -3.68
C TYR A 76 9.06 -7.89 -4.50
N PHE A 77 9.38 -7.99 -5.79
CA PHE A 77 9.30 -6.88 -6.72
C PHE A 77 8.02 -7.00 -7.55
N ILE A 78 7.21 -5.94 -7.55
CA ILE A 78 5.98 -5.82 -8.30
C ILE A 78 6.20 -4.79 -9.42
N PRO A 79 6.34 -5.25 -10.68
CA PRO A 79 6.44 -4.33 -11.81
C PRO A 79 5.15 -3.52 -11.97
N ARG A 80 5.28 -2.27 -12.42
CA ARG A 80 4.16 -1.44 -12.88
C ARG A 80 3.28 -2.20 -13.88
N GLY A 81 1.99 -1.92 -13.88
CA GLY A 81 1.00 -2.62 -14.70
C GLY A 81 0.60 -4.02 -14.20
N VAL A 82 1.27 -4.55 -13.16
CA VAL A 82 0.88 -5.83 -12.56
C VAL A 82 -0.15 -5.59 -11.46
N ILE A 83 -1.31 -6.23 -11.60
CA ILE A 83 -2.38 -6.17 -10.59
C ILE A 83 -1.91 -6.86 -9.32
N HIS A 84 -2.02 -6.16 -8.20
CA HIS A 84 -1.69 -6.68 -6.89
C HIS A 84 -2.66 -6.17 -5.81
N GLY A 85 -2.68 -6.88 -4.69
CA GLY A 85 -3.33 -6.47 -3.46
C GLY A 85 -2.89 -7.40 -2.33
N PHE A 86 -3.09 -6.99 -1.08
CA PHE A 86 -2.66 -7.78 0.07
C PHE A 86 -3.76 -8.00 1.09
N ILE A 87 -3.57 -9.04 1.89
CA ILE A 87 -4.35 -9.36 3.09
C ILE A 87 -3.44 -10.05 4.10
N ASN A 88 -3.62 -9.73 5.38
CA ASN A 88 -2.99 -10.49 6.45
C ASN A 88 -3.91 -11.66 6.85
N HIS A 89 -3.58 -12.86 6.39
CA HIS A 89 -4.26 -14.12 6.76
C HIS A 89 -3.72 -14.76 8.04
N GLY A 90 -2.67 -14.19 8.65
CA GLY A 90 -1.98 -14.74 9.80
C GLY A 90 -2.77 -14.60 11.11
N THR A 91 -2.11 -14.99 12.20
CA THR A 91 -2.64 -14.89 13.57
C THR A 91 -2.00 -13.75 14.38
N VAL A 92 -1.08 -13.01 13.77
CA VAL A 92 -0.39 -11.86 14.35
C VAL A 92 -0.37 -10.71 13.36
N ASP A 93 -0.26 -9.49 13.86
CA ASP A 93 -0.07 -8.32 13.01
C ASP A 93 1.23 -8.43 12.22
N ALA A 94 1.22 -7.87 11.01
CA ALA A 94 2.36 -7.89 10.11
C ALA A 94 2.80 -6.48 9.74
N LYS A 95 4.07 -6.34 9.36
CA LYS A 95 4.67 -5.07 8.98
C LYS A 95 5.63 -5.28 7.82
N ALA A 96 5.62 -4.36 6.86
CA ALA A 96 6.53 -4.37 5.74
C ALA A 96 6.98 -2.96 5.36
N LEU A 97 8.07 -2.91 4.61
CA LEU A 97 8.59 -1.73 3.94
C LEU A 97 8.16 -1.77 2.48
N ALA A 98 7.62 -0.67 1.97
CA ALA A 98 7.38 -0.47 0.56
C ALA A 98 8.36 0.58 0.01
N VAL A 99 8.92 0.30 -1.16
CA VAL A 99 9.76 1.21 -1.92
C VAL A 99 9.12 1.41 -3.30
N VAL A 100 8.76 2.64 -3.61
CA VAL A 100 8.11 3.04 -4.85
C VAL A 100 9.09 3.81 -5.72
N THR A 101 9.28 3.37 -6.97
CA THR A 101 10.26 3.94 -7.90
C THR A 101 9.64 4.24 -9.27
N PRO A 102 9.67 5.50 -9.78
CA PRO A 102 10.14 6.73 -9.10
C PRO A 102 9.20 7.18 -7.96
N ALA A 103 9.62 8.18 -7.19
CA ALA A 103 8.91 8.70 -6.00
C ALA A 103 7.60 9.46 -6.33
N LEU A 104 6.64 8.79 -6.97
CA LEU A 104 5.37 9.36 -7.44
C LEU A 104 4.22 9.15 -6.46
N LEU A 105 4.40 8.29 -5.46
CA LEU A 105 3.44 8.06 -4.40
C LEU A 105 3.91 8.74 -3.11
N GLY A 106 3.02 9.52 -2.48
CA GLY A 106 3.35 10.32 -1.31
C GLY A 106 2.25 10.33 -0.24
N PRO A 107 2.47 10.99 0.91
CA PRO A 107 1.55 11.01 2.04
C PRO A 107 0.12 11.44 1.71
N ASN A 108 -0.05 12.39 0.77
CA ASN A 108 -1.37 12.93 0.42
C ASN A 108 -2.33 11.86 -0.10
N PHE A 109 -1.85 10.93 -0.93
CA PHE A 109 -2.67 9.80 -1.39
C PHE A 109 -3.28 9.03 -0.22
N PHE A 110 -2.45 8.70 0.78
CA PHE A 110 -2.86 7.92 1.94
C PHE A 110 -3.77 8.73 2.87
N LYS A 111 -3.55 10.05 3.00
CA LYS A 111 -4.42 10.95 3.78
C LYS A 111 -5.80 11.08 3.15
N GLU A 112 -5.88 11.26 1.84
CA GLU A 112 -7.16 11.31 1.10
C GLU A 112 -7.91 9.97 1.18
N CYS A 113 -7.20 8.84 1.07
CA CYS A 113 -7.80 7.53 1.31
C CYS A 113 -8.32 7.38 2.75
N ALA A 114 -7.59 7.89 3.74
CA ALA A 114 -7.99 7.84 5.15
C ALA A 114 -9.28 8.64 5.39
N GLU A 115 -9.43 9.81 4.79
CA GLU A 115 -10.66 10.62 4.89
C GLU A 115 -11.90 9.84 4.41
N ILE A 116 -11.75 9.04 3.35
CA ILE A 116 -12.84 8.25 2.78
C ILE A 116 -13.12 7.00 3.61
N VAL A 117 -12.08 6.23 3.93
CA VAL A 117 -12.21 4.94 4.62
C VAL A 117 -12.65 5.11 6.07
N ASN A 118 -12.22 6.19 6.73
CA ASN A 118 -12.52 6.44 8.14
C ASN A 118 -13.80 7.27 8.35
N ALA A 119 -14.53 7.62 7.29
CA ALA A 119 -15.75 8.44 7.38
C ALA A 119 -16.92 7.76 8.13
N GLY A 120 -16.80 6.45 8.41
CA GLY A 120 -17.83 5.65 9.06
C GLY A 120 -18.77 4.99 8.04
N GLY A 121 -19.14 3.73 8.31
CA GLY A 121 -19.89 2.90 7.37
C GLY A 121 -19.02 2.36 6.21
N PRO A 122 -19.63 1.75 5.18
CA PRO A 122 -18.91 1.28 4.01
C PRO A 122 -18.23 2.44 3.25
N PRO A 123 -16.95 2.30 2.81
CA PRO A 123 -16.27 3.33 2.04
C PRO A 123 -16.99 3.70 0.74
N ASP A 124 -16.96 4.99 0.38
CA ASP A 124 -17.42 5.49 -0.92
C ASP A 124 -16.43 5.06 -2.01
N LEU A 125 -16.77 3.97 -2.72
CA LEU A 125 -15.89 3.35 -3.71
C LEU A 125 -15.60 4.25 -4.91
N GLU A 126 -16.53 5.12 -5.30
CA GLU A 126 -16.33 6.04 -6.42
C GLU A 126 -15.32 7.14 -6.06
N LYS A 127 -15.43 7.70 -4.85
CA LYS A 127 -14.42 8.65 -4.36
C LYS A 127 -13.07 7.98 -4.21
N LEU A 128 -13.02 6.77 -3.66
CA LEU A 128 -11.77 6.04 -3.47
C LEU A 128 -11.10 5.76 -4.80
N LYS A 129 -11.87 5.29 -5.79
CA LYS A 129 -11.39 5.06 -7.15
C LYS A 129 -10.82 6.33 -7.78
N LYS A 130 -11.50 7.46 -7.63
CA LYS A 130 -11.02 8.75 -8.11
C LYS A 130 -9.67 9.14 -7.49
N VAL A 131 -9.55 9.06 -6.16
CA VAL A 131 -8.29 9.34 -5.45
C VAL A 131 -7.17 8.42 -5.94
N MET A 132 -7.42 7.11 -6.02
CA MET A 132 -6.45 6.15 -6.54
C MET A 132 -5.96 6.54 -7.94
N THR A 133 -6.87 6.82 -8.87
CA THR A 133 -6.50 7.17 -10.25
C THR A 133 -5.74 8.50 -10.34
N THR A 134 -6.08 9.50 -9.52
CA THR A 134 -5.33 10.77 -9.46
C THR A 134 -3.85 10.56 -9.08
N HIS A 135 -3.55 9.52 -8.29
CA HIS A 135 -2.19 9.18 -7.87
C HIS A 135 -1.54 8.06 -8.71
N GLY A 136 -2.12 7.70 -9.86
CA GLY A 136 -1.55 6.69 -10.77
C GLY A 136 -1.76 5.24 -10.32
N LEU A 137 -2.71 4.99 -9.40
CA LEU A 137 -3.19 3.66 -9.04
C LEU A 137 -4.51 3.39 -9.78
N VAL A 138 -4.57 2.33 -10.56
CA VAL A 138 -5.78 1.93 -11.27
C VAL A 138 -6.43 0.76 -10.54
N PRO A 139 -7.56 0.97 -9.84
CA PRO A 139 -8.23 -0.11 -9.13
C PRO A 139 -8.92 -1.08 -10.08
N VAL A 140 -8.84 -2.36 -9.74
CA VAL A 140 -9.53 -3.45 -10.41
C VAL A 140 -10.68 -3.89 -9.53
N ILE A 141 -11.91 -3.64 -9.99
CA ILE A 141 -13.12 -4.09 -9.31
C ILE A 141 -13.33 -5.55 -9.73
N PRO A 142 -13.34 -6.52 -8.79
CA PRO A 142 -13.72 -7.89 -9.11
C PRO A 142 -15.15 -7.89 -9.65
N ASN A 143 -15.36 -8.55 -10.79
CA ASN A 143 -16.70 -8.80 -11.35
C ASN A 143 -17.57 -9.63 -10.40
#